data_AF-G3QTU5-F1
#
_entry.id   AF-G3QTU5-F1
#
_cell.length_a   1.000
_cell.length_b   1.000
_cell.length_c   1.000
_cell.angle_alpha   90.00
_cell.angle_beta   90.00
_cell.angle_gamma   90.00
#
_symmetry.space_group_name_H-M   'P 1'
#
loop_
_entity.id
_entity.type
_entity.pdbx_description
1 polymer ?
#
loop_
_entity_poly.entity_id
_entity_poly.type
_entity_poly.pdbx_seq_one_letter_code
_entity_poly.pdbx_strand_id
1 'polypeptide(L)'
;MAPAAASGGSTLPSGFSVFTTLPDLLFIFEFIFGGLVWILVASSLVPWPLVQGWVMFVSVFCFVATTTLIILYIIGAHGGETSWVTLDAAYHCTAALFYLSASVLEALATITMQDGFTYRHYHENIAAVVFSYIATLLYVVHAVFSLIRWKSS
;
A
#
# COMPACT_ATOMS: atom_id res chain seq x y z
N MET A 1 22.24 16.13 -29.66
CA MET A 1 21.55 15.94 -28.36
C MET A 1 20.75 14.66 -28.48
N ALA A 2 21.33 13.54 -28.03
CA ALA A 2 20.67 12.23 -28.08
C ALA A 2 19.72 12.11 -26.87
N PRO A 3 18.57 11.42 -27.00
CA PRO A 3 17.68 11.21 -25.88
C PRO A 3 18.38 10.33 -24.84
N ALA A 4 18.26 10.69 -23.57
CA ALA A 4 18.74 9.88 -22.47
C ALA A 4 17.98 8.54 -22.49
N ALA A 5 18.70 7.46 -22.79
CA ALA A 5 18.18 6.11 -22.65
C ALA A 5 17.75 5.90 -21.19
N ALA A 6 16.53 5.43 -20.98
CA ALA A 6 16.10 4.90 -19.69
C ALA A 6 17.04 3.75 -19.34
N SER A 7 17.95 3.96 -18.39
CA SER A 7 18.70 2.85 -17.80
C SER A 7 17.68 1.94 -17.14
N GLY A 8 17.65 0.67 -17.57
CA GLY A 8 16.90 -0.38 -16.90
C GLY A 8 17.47 -0.59 -15.50
N GLY A 9 16.96 0.20 -14.55
CA GLY A 9 17.48 0.33 -13.20
C GLY A 9 17.36 -0.96 -12.40
N SER A 10 18.41 -1.77 -12.42
CA SER A 10 18.61 -2.95 -11.57
C SER A 10 18.85 -2.61 -10.10
N THR A 11 18.84 -1.32 -9.73
CA THR A 11 19.18 -0.80 -8.41
C THR A 11 18.03 0.04 -7.84
N LEU A 12 17.81 -0.07 -6.53
CA LEU A 12 16.83 0.76 -5.82
C LEU A 12 17.22 2.25 -5.83
N PRO A 13 16.26 3.17 -6.03
CA PRO A 13 16.53 4.60 -5.92
C PRO A 13 16.78 5.00 -4.46
N SER A 14 17.64 5.98 -4.26
CA SER A 14 17.97 6.53 -2.93
C SER A 14 17.68 8.03 -2.85
N GLY A 15 17.46 8.53 -1.64
CA GLY A 15 17.22 9.96 -1.41
C GLY A 15 15.92 10.46 -2.05
N PHE A 16 15.94 11.67 -2.61
CA PHE A 16 14.73 12.28 -3.21
C PHE A 16 14.29 11.60 -4.51
N SER A 17 15.15 10.76 -5.12
CA SER A 17 14.83 9.98 -6.32
C SER A 17 13.69 8.99 -6.07
N VAL A 18 13.48 8.57 -4.82
CA VAL A 18 12.37 7.69 -4.40
C VAL A 18 11.02 8.31 -4.77
N PHE A 19 10.90 9.63 -4.75
CA PHE A 19 9.65 10.33 -5.04
C PHE A 19 9.46 10.72 -6.51
N THR A 20 10.45 10.44 -7.37
CA THR A 20 10.42 10.88 -8.77
C THR A 20 10.59 9.74 -9.77
N THR A 21 10.94 8.55 -9.30
CA THR A 21 11.12 7.36 -10.14
C THR A 21 9.92 6.43 -9.99
N LEU A 22 9.39 5.95 -11.12
CA LEU A 22 8.40 4.87 -11.12
C LEU A 22 9.14 3.53 -11.02
N PRO A 23 8.70 2.58 -10.19
CA PRO A 23 7.44 2.50 -9.41
C PRO A 23 7.44 3.24 -8.06
N ASP A 24 8.57 3.71 -7.56
CA ASP A 24 8.74 4.19 -6.18
C ASP A 24 7.89 5.45 -5.83
N LEU A 25 7.43 6.24 -6.82
CA LEU A 25 6.39 7.26 -6.62
C LEU A 25 5.08 6.69 -6.03
N LEU A 26 4.78 5.41 -6.28
CA LEU A 26 3.60 4.72 -5.76
C LEU A 26 3.60 4.66 -4.22
N PHE A 27 4.77 4.69 -3.56
CA PHE A 27 4.88 4.73 -2.09
C PHE A 27 4.06 5.88 -1.49
N ILE A 28 4.03 7.05 -2.14
CA ILE A 28 3.26 8.21 -1.66
C ILE A 28 1.76 7.89 -1.68
N PHE A 29 1.28 7.33 -2.78
CA PHE A 29 -0.14 7.02 -2.93
C PHE A 29 -0.56 5.86 -2.02
N GLU A 30 0.27 4.83 -1.92
CA GLU A 30 0.08 3.71 -0.98
C GLU A 30 0.00 4.21 0.47
N PHE A 31 0.89 5.12 0.86
CA PHE A 31 0.89 5.73 2.19
C PHE A 31 -0.40 6.54 2.45
N ILE A 32 -0.81 7.39 1.51
CA ILE A 32 -2.00 8.24 1.66
C ILE A 32 -3.27 7.38 1.70
N PHE A 33 -3.51 6.56 0.68
CA PHE A 33 -4.73 5.77 0.59
C PHE A 33 -4.78 4.68 1.65
N GLY A 34 -3.64 4.05 1.94
CA GLY A 34 -3.54 3.11 3.05
C GLY A 34 -3.82 3.78 4.39
N GLY A 35 -3.32 5.00 4.61
CA GLY A 35 -3.63 5.81 5.79
C GLY A 35 -5.12 6.12 5.95
N LEU A 36 -5.79 6.48 4.85
CA LEU A 36 -7.21 6.81 4.86
C LEU A 36 -8.10 5.63 5.26
N VAL A 37 -7.76 4.40 4.87
CA VAL A 37 -8.56 3.21 5.17
C VAL A 37 -8.76 3.03 6.67
N TRP A 38 -7.68 2.95 7.45
CA TRP A 38 -7.82 2.74 8.90
C TRP A 38 -8.41 3.97 9.62
N ILE A 39 -8.18 5.19 9.12
CA ILE A 39 -8.79 6.41 9.69
C ILE A 39 -10.32 6.38 9.51
N LEU A 40 -10.80 6.02 8.32
CA LEU A 40 -12.23 5.97 8.03
C LEU A 40 -12.93 4.86 8.81
N VAL A 41 -12.33 3.66 8.86
CA VAL A 41 -12.84 2.54 9.66
C VAL A 41 -12.91 2.92 11.14
N ALA A 42 -11.85 3.54 11.68
CA ALA A 42 -11.85 4.02 13.07
C ALA A 42 -12.88 5.12 13.32
N SER A 43 -13.06 6.06 12.38
CA SER A 43 -14.08 7.12 12.46
C SER A 43 -15.49 6.55 12.58
N SER A 44 -15.73 5.40 11.95
CA SER A 44 -17.01 4.71 12.04
C SER A 44 -17.25 3.94 13.35
N LEU A 45 -16.29 4.00 14.28
CA LEU A 45 -16.28 3.30 15.58
C LEU A 45 -16.25 1.77 15.47
N VAL A 46 -15.76 1.25 14.34
CA VAL A 46 -15.55 -0.18 14.09
C VAL A 46 -16.81 -1.03 14.39
N PRO A 47 -17.93 -0.82 13.67
CA PRO A 47 -19.20 -1.50 13.93
C PRO A 47 -19.14 -3.03 13.92
N TRP A 48 -18.21 -3.60 13.15
CA TRP A 48 -17.96 -5.04 13.06
C TRP A 48 -16.52 -5.37 13.50
N PRO A 49 -16.25 -5.45 14.83
CA PRO A 49 -14.89 -5.49 15.37
C PRO A 49 -14.00 -6.61 14.83
N LEU A 50 -14.56 -7.79 14.55
CA LEU A 50 -13.77 -8.92 14.07
C LEU A 50 -13.25 -8.68 12.64
N VAL A 51 -14.14 -8.30 11.73
CA VAL A 51 -13.85 -8.12 10.30
C VAL A 51 -13.03 -6.85 10.10
N GLN A 52 -13.48 -5.74 10.69
CA GLN A 52 -12.80 -4.46 10.56
C GLN A 52 -11.53 -4.37 11.38
N GLY A 53 -11.40 -5.16 12.45
CA GLY A 53 -10.13 -5.33 13.16
C GLY A 53 -9.02 -5.88 12.26
N TRP A 54 -9.35 -6.81 11.34
CA TRP A 54 -8.42 -7.27 10.33
C TRP A 54 -8.06 -6.17 9.32
N VAL A 55 -9.05 -5.41 8.85
CA VAL A 55 -8.85 -4.26 7.94
C VAL A 55 -7.91 -3.23 8.56
N MET A 56 -8.15 -2.88 9.82
CA MET A 56 -7.30 -1.98 10.62
C MET A 56 -5.88 -2.53 10.76
N PHE A 57 -5.73 -3.82 11.12
CA PHE A 57 -4.42 -4.46 11.25
C PHE A 57 -3.62 -4.36 9.95
N VAL A 58 -4.20 -4.80 8.83
CA VAL A 58 -3.55 -4.76 7.52
C VAL A 58 -3.13 -3.35 7.16
N SER A 59 -4.05 -2.40 7.32
CA SER A 59 -3.87 -1.03 6.90
C SER A 59 -2.81 -0.28 7.72
N VAL A 60 -2.84 -0.41 9.05
CA VAL A 60 -1.83 0.16 9.95
C VAL A 60 -0.47 -0.53 9.79
N PHE A 61 -0.44 -1.86 9.67
CA PHE A 61 0.81 -2.61 9.44
C PHE A 61 1.50 -2.13 8.16
N CYS A 62 0.75 -2.06 7.06
CA CYS A 62 1.30 -1.59 5.80
C CYS A 62 1.71 -0.13 5.87
N PHE A 63 0.92 0.74 6.51
CA PHE A 63 1.27 2.15 6.71
C PHE A 63 2.61 2.31 7.43
N VAL A 64 2.81 1.61 8.55
CA VAL A 64 4.08 1.64 9.30
C VAL A 64 5.22 1.07 8.47
N ALA A 65 5.04 -0.08 7.84
CA ALA A 65 6.08 -0.72 7.03
C ALA A 65 6.47 0.13 5.80
N THR A 66 5.50 0.70 5.09
CA THR A 66 5.71 1.64 3.97
C THR A 66 6.49 2.87 4.46
N THR A 67 6.11 3.44 5.60
CA THR A 67 6.83 4.57 6.22
C THR A 67 8.28 4.21 6.53
N THR A 68 8.50 3.04 7.12
CA THR A 68 9.85 2.56 7.44
C THR A 68 10.68 2.37 6.17
N LEU A 69 10.13 1.73 5.13
CA LEU A 69 10.82 1.54 3.85
C LEU A 69 11.18 2.87 3.19
N ILE A 70 10.25 3.83 3.14
CA ILE A 70 10.51 5.18 2.62
C ILE A 70 11.69 5.82 3.37
N ILE A 71 11.68 5.79 4.71
CA ILE A 71 12.77 6.36 5.52
C ILE A 71 14.11 5.67 5.21
N LEU A 72 14.12 4.32 5.16
CA LEU A 72 15.32 3.54 4.87
C LEU A 72 15.88 3.83 3.46
N TYR A 73 15.01 4.05 2.47
CA TYR A 73 15.42 4.37 1.10
C TYR A 73 15.94 5.81 0.98
N ILE A 74 15.31 6.76 1.68
CA ILE A 74 15.78 8.16 1.73
C ILE A 74 17.19 8.23 2.31
N ILE A 75 17.47 7.52 3.40
CA ILE A 75 18.81 7.52 4.02
C ILE A 75 19.82 6.63 3.28
N GLY A 76 19.40 5.89 2.25
CA GLY A 76 20.26 5.02 1.46
C GLY A 76 20.77 3.79 2.21
N ALA A 77 20.01 3.30 3.20
CA ALA A 77 20.41 2.16 4.05
C ALA A 77 20.67 0.87 3.26
N HIS A 78 20.14 0.76 2.04
CA HIS A 78 20.30 -0.41 1.20
C HIS A 78 21.71 -0.60 0.64
N GLY A 79 22.55 0.44 0.57
CA GLY A 79 23.96 0.33 0.18
C GLY A 79 24.24 -0.35 -1.17
N GLY A 80 23.23 -0.49 -2.03
CA GLY A 80 23.31 -1.24 -3.30
C GLY A 80 23.20 -2.77 -3.18
N GLU A 81 22.89 -3.31 -2.00
CA GLU A 81 22.73 -4.75 -1.79
C GLU A 81 21.48 -5.32 -2.48
N THR A 82 21.62 -6.47 -3.17
CA THR A 82 20.53 -7.15 -3.89
C THR A 82 19.46 -7.73 -2.97
N SER A 83 19.78 -7.96 -1.69
CA SER A 83 18.84 -8.41 -0.65
C SER A 83 17.66 -7.44 -0.50
N TRP A 84 17.88 -6.14 -0.69
CA TRP A 84 16.84 -5.11 -0.59
C TRP A 84 15.86 -5.14 -1.75
N VAL A 85 16.30 -5.56 -2.94
CA VAL A 85 15.41 -5.77 -4.09
C VAL A 85 14.46 -6.94 -3.81
N THR A 86 14.96 -7.99 -3.16
CA THR A 86 14.13 -9.13 -2.74
C THR A 86 13.15 -8.72 -1.63
N LEU A 87 13.61 -7.94 -0.65
CA LEU A 87 12.78 -7.41 0.43
C LEU A 87 11.64 -6.54 -0.11
N ASP A 88 11.95 -5.65 -1.06
CA ASP A 88 10.98 -4.79 -1.73
C ASP A 88 9.88 -5.61 -2.42
N ALA A 89 10.27 -6.59 -3.24
CA ALA A 89 9.32 -7.46 -3.92
C ALA A 89 8.46 -8.29 -2.94
N ALA A 90 9.08 -8.85 -1.91
CA ALA A 90 8.38 -9.65 -0.90
C ALA A 90 7.36 -8.80 -0.11
N TYR A 91 7.75 -7.58 0.26
CA TYR A 91 6.86 -6.65 0.95
C TYR A 91 5.65 -6.29 0.11
N HIS A 92 5.85 -5.80 -1.12
CA HIS A 92 4.74 -5.36 -1.97
C HIS A 92 3.81 -6.51 -2.37
N CYS A 93 4.34 -7.72 -2.60
CA CYS A 93 3.51 -8.91 -2.82
C CYS A 93 2.65 -9.23 -1.59
N THR A 94 3.25 -9.19 -0.39
CA THR A 94 2.53 -9.47 0.86
C THR A 94 1.47 -8.40 1.12
N ALA A 95 1.82 -7.13 0.94
CA ALA A 95 0.92 -5.99 1.10
C ALA A 95 -0.27 -6.07 0.13
N ALA A 96 -0.03 -6.44 -1.14
CA ALA A 96 -1.09 -6.62 -2.13
C ALA A 96 -2.10 -7.71 -1.70
N LEU A 97 -1.62 -8.87 -1.24
CA LEU A 97 -2.49 -9.95 -0.75
C LEU A 97 -3.26 -9.55 0.50
N PHE A 98 -2.59 -8.88 1.43
CA PHE A 98 -3.21 -8.39 2.65
C PHE A 98 -4.29 -7.34 2.34
N TYR A 99 -4.00 -6.34 1.50
CA TYR A 99 -4.98 -5.33 1.12
C TYR A 99 -6.14 -5.90 0.31
N LEU A 100 -5.90 -6.89 -0.55
CA LEU A 100 -6.99 -7.60 -1.22
C LEU A 100 -7.93 -8.27 -0.19
N SER A 101 -7.36 -8.94 0.81
CA SER A 101 -8.15 -9.58 1.87
C SER A 101 -8.93 -8.55 2.71
N ALA A 102 -8.31 -7.42 3.05
CA ALA A 102 -8.92 -6.34 3.78
C ALA A 102 -10.06 -5.70 2.97
N SER A 103 -9.86 -5.46 1.67
CA SER A 103 -10.87 -4.85 0.79
C SER A 103 -12.12 -5.71 0.68
N VAL A 104 -11.97 -7.03 0.52
CA VAL A 104 -13.10 -7.97 0.47
C VAL A 104 -13.87 -7.98 1.80
N LEU A 105 -13.15 -7.97 2.92
CA LEU A 105 -13.75 -7.97 4.25
C LEU A 105 -14.43 -6.64 4.59
N GLU A 106 -13.84 -5.51 4.22
CA GLU A 106 -14.46 -4.18 4.39
C GLU A 106 -15.70 -4.03 3.51
N ALA A 107 -15.69 -4.56 2.29
CA ALA A 107 -16.87 -4.59 1.42
C ALA A 107 -18.00 -5.43 2.03
N LEU A 108 -17.67 -6.60 2.60
CA LEU A 108 -18.64 -7.43 3.32
C LEU A 108 -19.24 -6.69 4.51
N ALA A 109 -18.40 -6.09 5.36
CA ALA A 109 -18.86 -5.29 6.50
C ALA A 109 -19.79 -4.15 6.04
N THR A 110 -19.39 -3.42 5.00
CA THR A 110 -20.17 -2.30 4.45
C THR A 110 -21.54 -2.74 3.94
N ILE A 111 -21.64 -3.86 3.22
CA ILE A 111 -22.93 -4.37 2.72
C ILE A 111 -23.88 -4.69 3.88
N THR A 112 -23.36 -5.30 4.95
CA THR A 112 -24.17 -5.61 6.15
C THR A 112 -24.61 -4.35 6.92
N MET A 113 -23.97 -3.21 6.66
CA MET A 113 -24.31 -1.93 7.29
C MET A 113 -25.40 -1.14 6.54
N GLN A 114 -25.87 -1.64 5.39
CA GLN A 114 -26.91 -0.98 4.59
C GLN A 114 -28.20 -0.75 5.40
N ASP A 115 -28.57 -1.72 6.24
CA ASP A 115 -29.76 -1.65 7.09
C ASP A 115 -29.34 -1.71 8.56
N GLY A 116 -29.68 -0.67 9.34
CA GLY A 116 -29.51 -0.66 10.81
C GLY A 116 -28.38 0.21 11.37
N PHE A 117 -27.59 0.89 10.51
CA PHE A 117 -26.55 1.85 10.94
C PHE A 117 -26.85 3.29 10.53
N THR A 118 -26.15 4.25 11.15
CA THR A 118 -26.28 5.65 10.76
C THR A 118 -25.72 5.87 9.36
N TYR A 119 -26.36 6.72 8.58
CA TYR A 119 -25.95 7.05 7.22
C TYR A 119 -24.51 7.57 7.13
N ARG A 120 -24.05 8.25 8.19
CA ARG A 120 -22.65 8.70 8.33
C ARG A 120 -21.68 7.52 8.31
N HIS A 121 -21.86 6.54 9.20
CA HIS A 121 -20.96 5.40 9.29
C HIS A 121 -20.98 4.57 8.03
N TYR A 122 -22.16 4.36 7.43
CA TYR A 122 -22.27 3.67 6.16
C TYR A 122 -21.43 4.34 5.05
N HIS A 123 -21.49 5.67 4.93
CA HIS A 123 -20.68 6.42 3.97
C HIS A 123 -19.17 6.38 4.24
N GLU A 124 -18.76 6.45 5.51
CA GLU A 124 -17.35 6.30 5.90
C GLU A 124 -16.80 4.94 5.47
N ASN A 125 -17.59 3.87 5.66
CA ASN A 125 -17.23 2.51 5.29
C ASN A 125 -17.21 2.32 3.75
N ILE A 126 -18.17 2.90 3.01
CA ILE A 126 -18.09 2.93 1.54
C ILE A 126 -16.79 3.58 1.06
N ALA A 127 -16.41 4.72 1.64
CA ALA A 127 -15.16 5.37 1.29
C ALA A 127 -13.94 4.49 1.63
N ALA A 128 -13.95 3.82 2.78
CA ALA A 128 -12.90 2.87 3.17
C ALA A 128 -12.79 1.69 2.19
N VAL A 129 -13.91 1.16 1.68
CA VAL A 129 -13.92 0.14 0.62
C VAL A 129 -13.23 0.67 -0.65
N VAL A 130 -13.61 1.85 -1.12
CA VAL A 130 -13.02 2.44 -2.33
C VAL A 130 -11.51 2.63 -2.17
N PHE A 131 -11.07 3.22 -1.06
CA PHE A 131 -9.64 3.45 -0.82
C PHE A 131 -8.85 2.16 -0.60
N SER A 132 -9.43 1.13 0.03
CA SER A 132 -8.75 -0.17 0.20
C SER A 132 -8.55 -0.89 -1.13
N TYR A 133 -9.51 -0.82 -2.06
CA TYR A 133 -9.31 -1.34 -3.42
C TYR A 133 -8.29 -0.53 -4.23
N ILE A 134 -8.27 0.80 -4.09
CA ILE A 134 -7.23 1.64 -4.70
C ILE A 134 -5.85 1.27 -4.15
N ALA A 135 -5.71 1.14 -2.83
CA ALA A 135 -4.47 0.70 -2.20
C ALA A 135 -4.04 -0.69 -2.69
N THR A 136 -4.99 -1.63 -2.80
CA THR A 136 -4.73 -2.97 -3.37
C THR A 136 -4.15 -2.87 -4.77
N LEU A 137 -4.76 -2.08 -5.66
CA LEU A 137 -4.27 -1.90 -7.03
C LEU A 137 -2.87 -1.28 -7.06
N LEU A 138 -2.61 -0.28 -6.23
CA LEU A 138 -1.30 0.34 -6.13
C LEU A 138 -0.23 -0.68 -5.70
N TYR A 139 -0.48 -1.42 -4.62
CA TYR A 139 0.43 -2.48 -4.15
C TYR A 139 0.63 -3.58 -5.20
N VAL A 140 -0.40 -3.97 -5.94
CA VAL A 140 -0.27 -4.95 -7.04
C VAL A 140 0.63 -4.42 -8.14
N VAL A 141 0.42 -3.17 -8.59
CA VAL A 141 1.23 -2.56 -9.64
C VAL A 141 2.69 -2.45 -9.17
N HIS A 142 2.91 -2.01 -7.92
CA HIS A 142 4.24 -1.93 -7.34
C HIS A 142 4.90 -3.31 -7.26
N ALA A 143 4.18 -4.32 -6.76
CA ALA A 143 4.66 -5.70 -6.70
C ALA A 143 5.09 -6.23 -8.08
N VAL A 144 4.32 -5.95 -9.14
CA VAL A 144 4.68 -6.36 -10.51
C VAL A 144 6.02 -5.73 -10.93
N PHE A 145 6.20 -4.42 -10.71
CA PHE A 145 7.46 -3.76 -11.04
C PHE A 145 8.63 -4.24 -10.17
N SER A 146 8.42 -4.45 -8.87
CA SER A 146 9.42 -4.99 -7.96
C SER A 146 9.83 -6.41 -8.32
N LEU A 147 8.89 -7.26 -8.77
CA LEU A 147 9.19 -8.61 -9.26
C LEU A 147 9.97 -8.61 -10.57
N ILE A 148 9.64 -7.69 -11.50
CA ILE A 148 10.42 -7.50 -12.73
C ILE A 148 11.86 -7.08 -12.38
N ARG A 149 12.02 -6.14 -11.45
CA ARG A 149 13.32 -5.67 -10.94
C ARG A 149 14.10 -6.82 -10.31
N TRP A 150 13.46 -7.58 -9.41
CA TRP A 150 14.07 -8.73 -8.74
C TRP A 150 14.55 -9.81 -9.70
N LYS A 151 13.77 -10.12 -10.75
CA LYS A 151 14.18 -11.08 -11.79
C LYS A 151 15.38 -10.58 -12.61
N SER A 152 15.58 -9.26 -12.71
CA SER A 152 16.66 -8.65 -13.48
C SER A 152 17.96 -8.41 -12.70
N SER A 153 17.92 -8.57 -11.37
CA SER A 153 19.05 -8.44 -10.44
C SER A 153 19.82 -9.74 -10.28
#